data_AF-A0A961C936-F1
#
_entry.id   AF-A0A961C936-F1
#
_cell.length_a   1.000
_cell.length_b   1.000
_cell.length_c   1.000
_cell.angle_alpha   90.00
_cell.angle_beta   90.00
_cell.angle_gamma   90.00
#
_symmetry.space_group_name_H-M   'P 1'
#
loop_
_entity.id
_entity.type
_entity.pdbx_description
1 polymer ?
#
loop_
_entity_poly.entity_id
_entity_poly.type
_entity_poly.pdbx_seq_one_letter_code
_entity_poly.pdbx_strand_id
1 'polypeptide(L)'
;MSSLWTPGGERQVPPPSQTTDSDAADGTTDLSGADPLRAAAAQLGLDLDAMTPDEIAELQAEMTEMMRVRAEMAQTPAHDMLANHLMRLFDLAIIYLEADPPKFGDAATVIEAFRSVVDGVGDRLGSHRTLLQEALSQMQMIFVQVKNAGEESPQD
;
A
#
# COMPACT_ATOMS: atom_id res chain seq x y z
N MET A 1 -5.65 -10.42 -16.15
CA MET A 1 -5.42 -9.45 -17.23
C MET A 1 -6.03 -8.12 -16.80
N SER A 2 -5.37 -7.39 -15.90
CA SER A 2 -5.90 -6.11 -15.37
C SER A 2 -5.15 -4.98 -16.04
N SER A 3 -5.81 -4.33 -17.00
CA SER A 3 -5.31 -3.15 -17.69
C SER A 3 -5.47 -1.93 -16.78
N LEU A 4 -4.34 -1.31 -16.43
CA LEU A 4 -4.29 0.04 -15.85
C LEU A 4 -4.81 1.03 -16.91
N TRP A 5 -5.92 1.69 -16.58
CA TRP A 5 -6.49 2.77 -17.39
C TRP A 5 -5.77 4.08 -17.07
N THR A 6 -5.07 4.68 -18.04
CA THR A 6 -4.57 6.06 -17.96
C THR A 6 -5.32 6.94 -18.99
N PRO A 7 -6.18 7.89 -18.58
CA PRO A 7 -6.83 8.80 -19.49
C PRO A 7 -5.85 9.93 -19.84
N GLY A 8 -4.99 9.68 -20.81
CA GLY A 8 -4.01 10.64 -21.32
C GLY A 8 -2.86 9.89 -21.99
N GLY A 9 -2.85 9.89 -23.32
CA GLY A 9 -1.99 9.06 -24.16
C GLY A 9 -0.48 9.11 -23.85
N GLU A 10 0.20 8.04 -24.27
CA GLU A 10 1.62 7.75 -24.07
C GLU A 10 2.52 8.93 -24.46
N ARG A 11 3.25 9.52 -23.49
CA ARG A 11 4.37 10.43 -23.77
C ARG A 11 5.64 9.62 -23.99
N GLN A 12 6.26 9.75 -25.16
CA GLN A 12 7.60 9.19 -25.42
C GLN A 12 8.69 10.04 -24.75
N VAL A 13 9.64 9.38 -24.10
CA VAL A 13 10.82 9.98 -23.45
C VAL A 13 12.01 9.87 -24.41
N PRO A 14 12.76 10.94 -24.70
CA PRO A 14 13.96 10.86 -25.53
C PRO A 14 15.17 10.29 -24.74
N PRO A 15 16.09 9.57 -25.40
CA PRO A 15 17.25 8.96 -24.72
C PRO A 15 18.31 10.00 -24.32
N PRO A 16 19.05 9.78 -23.22
CA PRO A 16 20.10 10.69 -22.78
C PRO A 16 21.37 10.57 -23.64
N SER A 17 21.95 11.73 -23.97
CA SER A 17 23.22 11.86 -24.69
C SER A 17 24.42 11.45 -23.84
N GLN A 18 25.30 10.63 -24.43
CA GLN A 18 26.58 10.23 -23.84
C GLN A 18 27.55 11.41 -23.78
N THR A 19 28.18 11.61 -22.63
CA THR A 19 29.44 12.37 -22.51
C THR A 19 30.43 11.52 -21.73
N THR A 20 31.57 11.28 -22.39
CA THR A 20 32.78 10.64 -21.87
C THR A 20 33.59 11.65 -21.05
N ASP A 21 34.15 11.23 -19.92
CA ASP A 21 35.61 11.18 -19.71
C ASP A 21 36.00 10.67 -18.31
N SER A 22 37.22 10.13 -18.27
CA SER A 22 37.82 9.23 -17.29
C SER A 22 38.55 9.92 -16.12
N ASP A 23 38.67 9.13 -15.04
CA ASP A 23 39.73 9.06 -14.00
C ASP A 23 40.04 10.22 -13.06
N ALA A 24 39.87 9.96 -11.75
CA ALA A 24 40.94 10.03 -10.75
C ALA A 24 40.52 9.32 -9.43
N ALA A 25 41.41 8.48 -8.92
CA ALA A 25 41.27 7.72 -7.68
C ALA A 25 41.55 8.55 -6.41
N ASP A 26 40.82 8.30 -5.31
CA ASP A 26 41.40 8.16 -3.97
C ASP A 26 40.43 7.47 -2.99
N GLY A 27 40.97 6.73 -2.04
CA GLY A 27 40.28 5.83 -1.14
C GLY A 27 39.42 6.53 -0.09
N THR A 28 38.12 6.35 -0.22
CA THR A 28 37.17 6.32 0.89
C THR A 28 36.37 5.05 0.74
N THR A 29 36.34 4.20 1.77
CA THR A 29 35.35 3.11 1.88
C THR A 29 33.97 3.75 1.83
N ASP A 30 33.44 3.76 0.62
CA ASP A 30 32.22 4.40 0.23
C ASP A 30 31.05 3.51 0.67
N LEU A 31 30.46 3.84 1.82
CA LEU A 31 29.17 3.29 2.19
C LEU A 31 28.03 3.84 1.30
N SER A 32 28.33 4.71 0.33
CA SER A 32 27.42 5.11 -0.76
C SER A 32 27.52 4.20 -2.00
N GLY A 33 28.43 3.22 -2.01
CA GLY A 33 28.68 2.30 -3.13
C GLY A 33 28.22 0.86 -2.89
N ALA A 34 27.43 0.57 -1.86
CA ALA A 34 26.84 -0.75 -1.71
C ALA A 34 25.87 -0.98 -2.87
N ASP A 35 26.17 -1.96 -3.72
CA ASP A 35 25.29 -2.36 -4.82
C ASP A 35 23.87 -2.54 -4.28
N PRO A 36 22.89 -1.73 -4.73
CA PRO A 36 21.53 -1.74 -4.20
C PRO A 36 20.89 -3.12 -4.35
N LEU A 37 21.29 -3.89 -5.37
CA LEU A 37 20.87 -5.28 -5.52
C LEU A 37 21.43 -6.17 -4.42
N ARG A 38 22.71 -6.02 -4.07
CA ARG A 38 23.36 -6.80 -3.00
C ARG A 38 22.80 -6.46 -1.63
N ALA A 39 22.49 -5.19 -1.38
CA ALA A 39 21.81 -4.76 -0.16
C ALA A 39 20.39 -5.32 -0.07
N ALA A 40 19.63 -5.30 -1.17
CA ALA A 40 18.28 -5.86 -1.23
C ALA A 40 18.30 -7.40 -1.07
N ALA A 41 19.22 -8.09 -1.75
CA ALA A 41 19.40 -9.54 -1.65
C ALA A 41 19.74 -9.96 -0.22
N ALA A 42 20.67 -9.26 0.43
CA ALA A 42 21.02 -9.53 1.83
C ALA A 42 19.81 -9.33 2.78
N GLN A 43 18.97 -8.32 2.52
CA GLN A 43 17.75 -8.09 3.30
C GLN A 43 16.71 -9.22 3.11
N LEU A 44 16.69 -9.85 1.94
CA LEU A 44 15.85 -11.01 1.63
C LEU A 44 16.50 -12.35 2.03
N GLY A 45 17.74 -12.35 2.55
CA GLY A 45 18.48 -13.56 2.88
C GLY A 45 18.97 -14.35 1.66
N LEU A 46 19.08 -13.69 0.51
CA LEU A 46 19.56 -14.28 -0.75
C LEU A 46 21.08 -14.10 -0.87
N ASP A 47 21.77 -15.17 -1.25
CA ASP A 47 23.20 -15.15 -1.55
C ASP A 47 23.40 -14.99 -3.07
N LEU A 48 23.69 -13.76 -3.50
CA LEU A 48 23.91 -13.45 -4.92
C LEU A 48 25.08 -14.22 -5.53
N ASP A 49 26.10 -14.55 -4.74
CA ASP A 49 27.29 -15.25 -5.23
C ASP A 49 27.00 -16.75 -5.49
N ALA A 50 25.87 -17.26 -4.97
CA ALA A 50 25.36 -18.61 -5.19
C ALA A 50 24.26 -18.70 -6.27
N MET A 51 23.81 -17.56 -6.82
CA MET A 51 22.77 -17.50 -7.86
C MET A 51 23.36 -17.54 -9.27
N THR A 52 22.57 -18.06 -10.21
CA THR A 52 22.90 -18.03 -11.63
C THR A 52 22.73 -16.60 -12.21
N PRO A 53 23.40 -16.27 -13.33
CA PRO A 53 23.24 -14.97 -13.97
C PRO A 53 21.79 -14.63 -14.34
N ASP A 54 21.00 -15.64 -14.74
CA ASP A 54 19.60 -15.46 -15.12
C ASP A 54 18.74 -15.14 -13.89
N GLU A 55 18.95 -15.82 -12.75
CA GLU A 55 18.25 -15.54 -11.49
C GLU A 55 18.62 -14.15 -10.93
N ILE A 56 19.87 -13.72 -11.11
CA ILE A 56 20.31 -12.36 -10.74
C ILE A 56 19.59 -11.32 -11.61
N ALA A 57 19.45 -11.57 -12.92
CA ALA A 57 18.76 -10.67 -13.83
C ALA A 57 17.24 -10.59 -13.53
N GLU A 58 16.62 -11.70 -13.17
CA GLU A 58 15.22 -11.75 -12.73
C GLU A 58 15.01 -10.93 -11.45
N LEU A 59 15.86 -11.13 -10.44
CA LEU A 59 15.82 -10.36 -9.19
C LEU A 59 16.01 -8.85 -9.44
N GLN A 60 16.91 -8.47 -10.35
CA GLN A 60 17.09 -7.06 -10.75
C GLN A 60 15.83 -6.48 -11.39
N ALA A 61 15.16 -7.25 -12.26
CA ALA A 61 13.93 -6.82 -12.90
C ALA A 61 12.79 -6.62 -11.88
N GLU A 62 12.61 -7.57 -10.96
CA GLU A 62 11.63 -7.46 -9.87
C GLU A 62 11.88 -6.25 -8.98
N MET A 63 13.14 -6.02 -8.60
CA MET A 63 13.52 -4.87 -7.79
C MET A 63 13.25 -3.55 -8.52
N THR A 64 13.56 -3.49 -9.81
CA THR A 64 13.29 -2.31 -10.64
C THR A 64 11.80 -1.99 -10.66
N GLU A 65 10.95 -3.02 -10.82
CA GLU A 65 9.51 -2.84 -10.81
C GLU A 65 8.99 -2.40 -9.44
N MET A 66 9.49 -2.99 -8.35
CA MET A 66 9.14 -2.57 -6.99
C MET A 66 9.50 -1.10 -6.74
N MET A 67 10.68 -0.66 -7.20
CA MET A 67 11.11 0.74 -7.09
C MET A 67 10.24 1.67 -7.93
N ARG A 68 9.81 1.24 -9.12
CA ARG A 68 8.85 1.97 -9.95
C ARG A 68 7.53 2.17 -9.23
N VAL A 69 6.96 1.11 -8.65
CA VAL A 69 5.71 1.17 -7.87
C VAL A 69 5.86 2.10 -6.66
N ARG A 70 6.97 2.01 -5.92
CA ARG A 70 7.24 2.92 -4.79
C ARG A 70 7.32 4.39 -5.22
N ALA A 71 7.97 4.67 -6.35
CA ALA A 71 8.07 6.02 -6.87
C ALA A 71 6.70 6.58 -7.29
N GLU A 72 5.86 5.73 -7.89
CA GLU A 72 4.47 6.07 -8.24
C GLU A 72 3.62 6.35 -6.98
N MET A 73 3.71 5.49 -5.97
CA MET A 73 3.03 5.70 -4.69
C MET A 73 3.49 6.99 -4.00
N ALA A 74 4.79 7.30 -4.04
CA ALA A 74 5.34 8.52 -3.44
C ALA A 74 4.85 9.80 -4.12
N GLN A 75 4.42 9.72 -5.38
CA GLN A 75 3.82 10.84 -6.11
C GLN A 75 2.32 10.98 -5.85
N THR A 76 1.68 9.97 -5.27
CA THR A 76 0.24 10.02 -4.99
C THR A 76 -0.03 10.86 -3.73
N PRO A 77 -0.97 11.82 -3.77
CA PRO A 77 -1.33 12.58 -2.60
C PRO A 77 -1.76 11.68 -1.43
N ALA A 78 -1.27 12.00 -0.23
CA ALA A 78 -1.52 11.18 0.96
C ALA A 78 -3.02 10.99 1.27
N HIS A 79 -3.86 11.99 0.97
CA HIS A 79 -5.31 11.90 1.20
C HIS A 79 -6.00 10.88 0.27
N ASP A 80 -5.51 10.69 -0.95
CA ASP A 80 -6.01 9.67 -1.87
C ASP A 80 -5.62 8.26 -1.39
N MET A 81 -4.36 8.09 -0.96
CA MET A 81 -3.88 6.83 -0.40
C MET A 81 -4.62 6.47 0.89
N LEU A 82 -4.79 7.43 1.80
CA LEU A 82 -5.55 7.24 3.04
C LEU A 82 -7.02 6.90 2.76
N ALA A 83 -7.66 7.55 1.80
CA ALA A 83 -9.02 7.20 1.41
C ALA A 83 -9.09 5.75 0.90
N ASN A 84 -8.16 5.32 0.04
CA ASN A 84 -8.08 3.92 -0.39
C ASN A 84 -7.92 2.95 0.79
N HIS A 85 -7.02 3.25 1.73
CA HIS A 85 -6.78 2.39 2.88
C HIS A 85 -7.96 2.34 3.85
N LEU A 86 -8.62 3.47 4.09
CA LEU A 86 -9.83 3.52 4.92
C LEU A 86 -10.96 2.69 4.30
N MET A 87 -11.15 2.75 2.99
CA MET A 87 -12.13 1.86 2.34
C MET A 87 -11.79 0.38 2.51
N ARG A 88 -10.51 -0.01 2.54
CA ARG A 88 -10.14 -1.40 2.90
C ARG A 88 -10.46 -1.74 4.35
N LEU A 89 -10.37 -0.78 5.28
CA LEU A 89 -10.84 -0.98 6.66
C LEU A 89 -12.37 -1.14 6.70
N PHE A 90 -13.10 -0.43 5.84
CA PHE A 90 -14.54 -0.64 5.70
C PHE A 90 -14.86 -2.08 5.31
N ASP A 91 -14.25 -2.58 4.24
CA ASP A 91 -14.47 -3.96 3.78
C ASP A 91 -14.09 -4.96 4.87
N LEU A 92 -13.00 -4.74 5.58
CA LEU A 92 -12.54 -5.60 6.67
C LEU A 92 -13.55 -5.66 7.84
N ALA A 93 -14.14 -4.53 8.22
CA ALA A 93 -15.17 -4.51 9.25
C ALA A 93 -16.43 -5.28 8.82
N ILE A 94 -16.82 -5.16 7.55
CA ILE A 94 -17.95 -5.93 7.00
C ILE A 94 -17.65 -7.43 7.01
N ILE A 95 -16.45 -7.85 6.58
CA ILE A 95 -16.02 -9.26 6.65
C ILE A 95 -16.12 -9.81 8.08
N TYR A 96 -15.76 -9.03 9.10
CA TYR A 96 -15.90 -9.45 10.50
C TYR A 96 -17.36 -9.54 10.96
N LEU A 97 -18.23 -8.66 10.48
CA LEU A 97 -19.65 -8.68 10.80
C LEU A 97 -20.42 -9.79 10.08
N GLU A 98 -19.99 -10.17 8.87
CA GLU A 98 -20.57 -11.27 8.08
C GLU A 98 -20.05 -12.66 8.51
N ALA A 99 -19.05 -12.72 9.40
CA ALA A 99 -18.58 -13.98 9.95
C ALA A 99 -19.68 -14.71 10.75
N ASP A 100 -19.58 -16.03 10.87
CA ASP A 100 -20.49 -16.86 11.65
C ASP A 100 -19.72 -17.62 12.76
N PRO A 101 -19.85 -17.26 14.04
CA PRO A 101 -20.61 -16.10 14.56
C PRO A 101 -19.92 -14.76 14.25
N PRO A 102 -20.66 -13.63 14.22
CA PRO A 102 -20.09 -12.31 13.95
C PRO A 102 -18.99 -11.94 14.95
N LYS A 103 -17.87 -11.41 14.43
CA LYS A 103 -16.68 -11.03 15.22
C LYS A 103 -16.77 -9.58 15.66
N PHE A 104 -17.68 -9.28 16.58
CA PHE A 104 -17.94 -7.90 17.03
C PHE A 104 -16.71 -7.19 17.62
N GLY A 105 -15.86 -7.89 18.37
CA GLY A 105 -14.64 -7.28 18.93
C GLY A 105 -13.66 -6.80 17.86
N ASP A 106 -13.46 -7.63 16.83
CA ASP A 106 -12.59 -7.30 15.70
C ASP A 106 -13.20 -6.19 14.85
N ALA A 107 -14.50 -6.27 14.53
CA ALA A 107 -15.23 -5.23 13.81
C ALA A 107 -15.19 -3.88 14.54
N ALA A 108 -15.41 -3.86 15.86
CA ALA A 108 -15.32 -2.65 16.68
C ALA A 108 -13.92 -2.03 16.66
N THR A 109 -12.87 -2.87 16.69
CA THR A 109 -11.48 -2.41 16.59
C THR A 109 -11.21 -1.73 15.25
N VAL A 110 -11.70 -2.28 14.15
CA VAL A 110 -11.55 -1.69 12.80
C VAL A 110 -12.34 -0.40 12.65
N ILE A 111 -13.60 -0.36 13.14
CA ILE A 111 -14.43 0.85 13.18
C ILE A 111 -13.72 1.97 13.96
N GLU A 112 -13.11 1.64 15.10
CA GLU A 112 -12.38 2.61 15.92
C GLU A 112 -11.13 3.16 15.21
N ALA A 113 -10.37 2.28 14.54
CA ALA A 113 -9.23 2.69 13.75
C ALA A 113 -9.65 3.63 12.61
N PHE A 114 -10.73 3.30 11.89
CA PHE A 114 -11.30 4.16 10.85
C PHE A 114 -11.68 5.53 11.42
N ARG A 115 -12.46 5.56 12.51
CA ARG A 115 -12.87 6.79 13.19
C ARG A 115 -11.68 7.64 13.59
N SER A 116 -10.68 7.02 14.23
CA SER A 116 -9.47 7.72 14.71
C SER A 116 -8.74 8.44 13.58
N VAL A 117 -8.67 7.85 12.39
CA VAL A 117 -8.06 8.48 11.22
C VAL A 117 -8.94 9.62 10.70
N VAL A 118 -10.25 9.41 10.56
CA VAL A 118 -11.17 10.45 10.07
C VAL A 118 -11.16 11.68 10.97
N ASP A 119 -11.25 11.49 12.28
CA ASP A 119 -11.28 12.56 13.26
C ASP A 119 -9.91 13.23 13.40
N GLY A 120 -8.84 12.44 13.45
CA GLY A 120 -7.48 12.94 13.66
C GLY A 120 -6.87 13.64 12.45
N VAL A 121 -7.17 13.17 11.23
CA VAL A 121 -6.67 13.79 9.99
C VAL A 121 -7.56 14.98 9.57
N GLY A 122 -8.88 14.88 9.79
CA GLY A 122 -9.82 15.98 9.60
C GLY A 122 -9.77 16.57 8.19
N ASP A 123 -9.62 17.89 8.11
CA ASP A 123 -9.65 18.64 6.84
C ASP A 123 -8.53 18.24 5.86
N ARG A 124 -7.45 17.61 6.35
CA ARG A 124 -6.36 17.12 5.49
C ARG A 124 -6.77 15.93 4.60
N LEU A 125 -7.95 15.34 4.82
CA LEU A 125 -8.55 14.34 3.92
C LEU A 125 -9.09 14.95 2.62
N GLY A 126 -9.14 16.28 2.51
CA GLY A 126 -9.57 16.97 1.29
C GLY A 126 -11.00 16.59 0.89
N SER A 127 -11.21 16.35 -0.41
CA SER A 127 -12.52 16.01 -0.97
C SER A 127 -13.11 14.70 -0.44
N HIS A 128 -12.29 13.81 0.11
CA HIS A 128 -12.75 12.49 0.60
C HIS A 128 -13.37 12.56 1.99
N ARG A 129 -13.23 13.68 2.73
CA ARG A 129 -13.67 13.78 4.12
C ARG A 129 -15.15 13.40 4.30
N THR A 130 -16.04 14.01 3.50
CA THR A 130 -17.48 13.75 3.59
C THR A 130 -17.80 12.28 3.28
N LEU A 131 -17.23 11.74 2.20
CA LEU A 131 -17.40 10.35 1.80
C LEU A 131 -16.98 9.38 2.92
N LEU A 132 -15.82 9.64 3.55
CA LEU A 132 -15.30 8.79 4.62
C LEU A 132 -16.15 8.88 5.90
N GLN A 133 -16.73 10.04 6.21
CA GLN A 133 -17.67 10.20 7.33
C GLN A 133 -18.97 9.43 7.09
N GLU A 134 -19.48 9.46 5.87
CA GLU A 134 -20.66 8.69 5.46
C GLU A 134 -20.39 7.19 5.55
N ALA A 135 -19.24 6.72 5.05
CA ALA A 135 -18.81 5.33 5.13
C ALA A 135 -18.68 4.85 6.59
N LEU A 136 -18.08 5.66 7.47
CA LEU A 136 -18.00 5.36 8.90
C LEU A 136 -19.39 5.21 9.53
N SER A 137 -20.30 6.14 9.22
CA SER A 137 -21.67 6.12 9.73
C SER A 137 -22.42 4.86 9.26
N GLN A 138 -22.26 4.48 7.99
CA GLN A 138 -22.84 3.26 7.45
C GLN A 138 -22.32 2.01 8.17
N MET A 139 -21.01 1.91 8.37
CA MET A 139 -20.38 0.77 9.04
C MET A 139 -20.89 0.62 10.49
N GLN A 140 -21.02 1.73 11.22
CA GLN A 140 -21.57 1.75 12.58
C GLN A 140 -23.04 1.32 12.62
N MET A 141 -23.85 1.75 11.63
CA MET A 141 -25.24 1.29 11.54
C MET A 141 -25.34 -0.21 11.28
N ILE A 142 -24.53 -0.76 10.37
CA ILE A 142 -24.51 -2.20 10.08
C ILE A 142 -24.11 -2.99 11.33
N PHE A 143 -23.08 -2.54 12.06
CA PHE A 143 -22.67 -3.16 13.31
C PHE A 143 -23.84 -3.30 14.30
N VAL A 144 -24.59 -2.21 14.51
CA VAL A 144 -25.75 -2.22 15.43
C VAL A 144 -26.86 -3.13 14.92
N GLN A 145 -27.15 -3.12 13.61
CA GLN A 145 -28.17 -3.98 13.02
C GLN A 145 -27.84 -5.46 13.19
N VAL A 146 -26.60 -5.87 12.91
CA VAL A 146 -26.14 -7.26 13.07
C VAL A 146 -26.18 -7.68 14.53
N LYS A 147 -25.78 -6.79 15.44
CA LYS A 147 -25.85 -7.05 16.88
C LYS A 147 -27.29 -7.30 17.35
N ASN A 148 -28.23 -6.45 16.94
CA ASN A 148 -29.64 -6.59 17.31
C ASN A 148 -30.26 -7.87 16.72
N ALA A 149 -29.93 -8.21 15.46
CA ALA A 149 -30.42 -9.44 14.83
C ALA A 149 -29.91 -10.71 15.53
N GLY A 150 -28.68 -10.69 16.06
CA GLY A 150 -28.13 -11.77 16.88
C GLY A 150 -28.78 -11.87 18.26
N GLU A 151 -29.19 -10.74 18.85
CA GLU A 151 -29.91 -10.71 20.13
C GLU A 151 -31.38 -11.15 19.98
N GLU A 152 -32.01 -10.87 18.83
CA GLU A 152 -33.37 -11.29 18.47
C GLU A 152 -33.48 -12.75 18.01
N SER A 153 -32.36 -13.48 17.94
CA SER A 153 -32.31 -14.91 17.67
C SER A 153 -32.02 -15.73 18.94
N PRO A 154 -32.89 -15.74 19.97
CA PRO A 154 -32.73 -16.64 21.11
C PRO A 154 -33.02 -18.09 20.69
N GLN A 155 -32.03 -18.94 20.98
CA GLN A 155 -32.01 -20.41 21.04
C GLN A 155 -33.37 -21.12 20.84
N ASP A 156 -33.51 -21.82 19.71
CA ASP A 156 -34.34 -23.04 19.59
C ASP A 156 -33.48 -24.28 19.91
#